data_AF-A0A3D5NX53-F1
#
_entry.id   AF-A0A3D5NX53-F1
#
_cell.length_a   1.000
_cell.length_b   1.000
_cell.length_c   1.000
_cell.angle_alpha   90.00
_cell.angle_beta   90.00
_cell.angle_gamma   90.00
#
_symmetry.space_group_name_H-M   'P 1'
#
loop_
_entity.id
_entity.type
_entity.pdbx_description
1 polymer ?
#
loop_
_entity_poly.entity_id
_entity_poly.type
_entity_poly.pdbx_seq_one_letter_code
_entity_poly.pdbx_strand_id
1 'polypeptide(L)'
;DRARLTEKIRATIFPKKMAYQSVSSDRMTKGIEKLLWGCIACGAHDRIVETSAYTIQCQNCGRIWNLEPDYHLMSPEGDRIPLVEWIDRLKDQIQPMNWQTEHELMNGEVPYLSTELTAYFGPESEAPQYQNTELILTDKAFLIRNNGRELARWRHSQITVLTVDTKTDFSLGVSGKRHLFRLPPPEHPLKWHNFFKAVTSVTG
;
A
#
# COMPACT_ATOMS: atom_id res chain seq x y z
N ASP A 1 39.10 13.09 -34.12
CA ASP A 1 38.70 11.69 -34.33
C ASP A 1 37.23 11.48 -33.94
N ARG A 2 36.32 11.88 -34.84
CA ARG A 2 34.88 12.09 -34.55
C ARG A 2 34.13 10.78 -34.35
N ALA A 3 34.56 9.71 -35.03
CA ALA A 3 34.01 8.36 -34.91
C ALA A 3 34.17 7.79 -33.49
N ARG A 4 35.34 8.00 -32.89
CA ARG A 4 35.66 7.52 -31.53
C ARG A 4 34.84 8.22 -30.44
N LEU A 5 34.46 9.48 -30.66
CA LEU A 5 33.59 10.24 -29.75
C LEU A 5 32.14 9.75 -29.84
N THR A 6 31.64 9.51 -31.06
CA THR A 6 30.30 8.96 -31.30
C THR A 6 30.13 7.56 -30.71
N GLU A 7 31.16 6.73 -30.76
CA GLU A 7 31.16 5.38 -30.19
C GLU A 7 31.13 5.41 -28.65
N LYS A 8 31.92 6.30 -28.02
CA LYS A 8 31.87 6.53 -26.57
C LYS A 8 30.50 7.00 -26.10
N ILE A 9 29.87 7.92 -26.82
CA ILE A 9 28.53 8.44 -26.49
C ILE A 9 27.48 7.32 -26.57
N ARG A 10 27.50 6.51 -27.63
CA ARG A 10 26.57 5.36 -27.77
C ARG A 10 26.73 4.34 -26.66
N ALA A 11 27.97 4.02 -26.25
CA ALA A 11 28.24 3.06 -25.18
C ALA A 11 27.85 3.57 -23.78
N THR A 12 27.76 4.89 -23.60
CA THR A 12 27.40 5.51 -22.31
C THR A 12 25.88 5.73 -22.19
N ILE A 13 25.20 6.02 -23.31
CA ILE A 13 23.74 6.29 -23.34
C ILE A 13 22.93 4.98 -23.44
N PHE A 14 23.44 3.99 -24.17
CA PHE A 14 22.80 2.68 -24.28
C PHE A 14 23.66 1.65 -23.55
N PRO A 15 23.42 1.40 -22.24
CA PRO A 15 24.10 0.32 -21.56
C PRO A 15 23.91 -0.97 -22.36
N LYS A 16 24.97 -1.79 -22.46
CA LYS A 16 24.89 -3.15 -23.05
C LYS A 16 23.61 -3.78 -22.55
N LYS A 17 22.75 -4.27 -23.48
CA LYS A 17 21.48 -4.97 -23.19
C LYS A 17 21.62 -5.67 -21.84
N MET A 18 21.00 -5.12 -20.81
CA MET A 18 20.96 -5.80 -19.52
C MET A 18 20.23 -7.10 -19.80
N ALA A 19 20.99 -8.20 -19.81
CA ALA A 19 20.41 -9.52 -19.78
C ALA A 19 19.82 -9.62 -18.38
N TYR A 20 18.52 -9.30 -18.26
CA TYR A 20 17.76 -9.62 -17.07
C TYR A 20 17.88 -11.14 -16.90
N GLN A 21 18.63 -11.57 -15.89
CA GLN A 21 18.58 -12.97 -15.50
C GLN A 21 17.13 -13.26 -15.13
N SER A 22 16.55 -14.28 -15.74
CA SER A 22 15.26 -14.78 -15.31
C SER A 22 15.42 -15.23 -13.87
N VAL A 23 14.85 -14.46 -12.93
CA VAL A 23 14.75 -14.87 -11.54
C VAL A 23 13.64 -15.93 -11.52
N SER A 24 14.02 -17.21 -11.57
CA SER A 24 13.08 -18.31 -11.32
C SER A 24 12.79 -18.32 -9.83
N SER A 25 11.71 -17.66 -9.41
CA SER A 25 11.16 -17.87 -8.08
C SER A 25 10.33 -19.15 -8.11
N ASP A 26 10.67 -20.14 -7.27
CA ASP A 26 9.87 -21.36 -7.11
C ASP A 26 8.48 -21.07 -6.47
N ARG A 27 8.26 -19.83 -6.01
CA ARG A 27 6.98 -19.36 -5.45
C ARG A 27 6.61 -18.00 -6.04
N MET A 28 5.54 -17.96 -6.82
CA MET A 28 5.07 -16.71 -7.42
C MET A 28 4.20 -15.89 -6.44
N THR A 29 3.54 -16.54 -5.50
CA THR A 29 2.65 -15.89 -4.51
C THR A 29 3.34 -15.39 -3.25
N LYS A 30 4.64 -15.65 -3.07
CA LYS A 30 5.34 -15.26 -1.86
C LYS A 30 5.39 -13.73 -1.73
N GLY A 31 4.83 -13.20 -0.64
CA GLY A 31 4.79 -11.76 -0.42
C GLY A 31 3.66 -11.05 -1.17
N ILE A 32 2.79 -11.77 -1.87
CA ILE A 32 1.68 -11.20 -2.64
C ILE A 32 0.58 -10.65 -1.73
N GLU A 33 0.50 -11.10 -0.48
CA GLU A 33 -0.34 -10.50 0.56
C GLU A 33 0.04 -9.02 0.80
N LYS A 34 1.31 -8.66 0.50
CA LYS A 34 1.80 -7.28 0.49
C LYS A 34 1.52 -6.55 -0.82
N LEU A 35 0.67 -7.09 -1.69
CA LEU A 35 0.18 -6.48 -2.92
C LEU A 35 -1.35 -6.58 -3.01
N LEU A 36 -1.94 -7.55 -2.34
CA LEU A 36 -3.35 -7.91 -2.40
C LEU A 36 -3.98 -7.80 -1.02
N TRP A 37 -4.01 -6.59 -0.49
CA TRP A 37 -4.46 -6.34 0.89
C TRP A 37 -5.97 -6.41 1.07
N GLY A 38 -6.74 -6.60 0.00
CA GLY A 38 -8.18 -6.74 0.06
C GLY A 38 -8.68 -7.79 -0.92
N CYS A 39 -9.78 -8.42 -0.55
CA CYS A 39 -10.48 -9.35 -1.41
C CYS A 39 -11.45 -8.62 -2.33
N ILE A 40 -11.20 -8.64 -3.63
CA ILE A 40 -12.11 -8.05 -4.63
C ILE A 40 -13.50 -8.70 -4.68
N ALA A 41 -13.68 -9.88 -4.06
CA ALA A 41 -14.97 -10.59 -4.05
C ALA A 41 -15.88 -10.19 -2.88
N CYS A 42 -15.30 -9.80 -1.74
CA CYS A 42 -16.07 -9.49 -0.53
C CYS A 42 -15.65 -8.20 0.17
N GLY A 43 -14.65 -7.48 -0.34
CA GLY A 43 -14.16 -6.23 0.23
C GLY A 43 -13.33 -6.36 1.51
N ALA A 44 -13.19 -7.57 2.06
CA ALA A 44 -12.46 -7.76 3.32
C ALA A 44 -10.97 -7.52 3.16
N HIS A 45 -10.41 -6.74 4.09
CA HIS A 45 -9.00 -6.36 4.14
C HIS A 45 -8.17 -7.24 5.07
N ASP A 46 -6.88 -7.41 4.77
CA ASP A 46 -5.94 -8.22 5.57
C ASP A 46 -6.40 -9.67 5.79
N ARG A 47 -7.26 -10.18 4.90
CA ARG A 47 -7.76 -11.56 4.92
C ARG A 47 -7.22 -12.41 3.77
N ILE A 48 -6.35 -11.87 2.92
CA ILE A 48 -5.73 -12.64 1.84
C ILE A 48 -4.49 -13.35 2.39
N VAL A 49 -4.46 -14.68 2.25
CA VAL A 49 -3.34 -15.52 2.70
C VAL A 49 -2.82 -16.38 1.56
N GLU A 50 -1.51 -16.59 1.51
CA GLU A 50 -0.87 -17.60 0.66
C GLU A 50 -1.24 -19.00 1.20
N THR A 51 -1.85 -19.84 0.35
CA THR A 51 -2.14 -21.24 0.68
C THR A 51 -1.21 -22.21 -0.03
N SER A 52 -0.62 -21.79 -1.16
CA SER A 52 0.39 -22.53 -1.90
C SER A 52 1.31 -21.57 -2.67
N ALA A 53 2.35 -22.10 -3.32
CA ALA A 53 3.27 -21.35 -4.19
C ALA A 53 2.60 -20.57 -5.34
N TYR A 54 1.35 -20.92 -5.67
CA TYR A 54 0.57 -20.37 -6.77
C TYR A 54 -0.86 -20.04 -6.38
N THR A 55 -1.23 -20.16 -5.10
CA THR A 55 -2.62 -20.00 -4.67
C THR A 55 -2.70 -19.07 -3.47
N ILE A 56 -3.68 -18.18 -3.51
CA ILE A 56 -4.09 -17.35 -2.38
C ILE A 56 -5.56 -17.60 -2.05
N GLN A 57 -5.93 -17.32 -0.81
CA GLN A 57 -7.31 -17.46 -0.35
C GLN A 57 -7.73 -16.26 0.49
N CYS A 58 -8.98 -15.81 0.34
CA CYS A 58 -9.60 -14.91 1.29
C CYS A 58 -10.15 -15.68 2.48
N GLN A 59 -9.65 -15.42 3.69
CA GLN A 59 -10.15 -16.03 4.92
C GLN A 59 -11.56 -15.56 5.32
N ASN A 60 -12.07 -14.45 4.75
CA ASN A 60 -13.41 -13.95 5.06
C ASN A 60 -14.51 -14.65 4.25
N CYS A 61 -14.39 -14.66 2.91
CA CYS A 61 -15.39 -15.27 2.03
C CYS A 61 -15.00 -16.66 1.51
N GLY A 62 -13.79 -17.13 1.82
CA GLY A 62 -13.27 -18.43 1.39
C GLY A 62 -12.79 -18.49 -0.07
N ARG A 63 -13.02 -17.44 -0.88
CA ARG A 63 -12.67 -17.46 -2.32
C ARG A 63 -11.17 -17.69 -2.54
N ILE A 64 -10.86 -18.56 -3.49
CA ILE A 64 -9.51 -18.99 -3.85
C ILE A 64 -9.13 -18.37 -5.19
N TRP A 65 -7.88 -17.96 -5.32
CA TRP A 65 -7.32 -17.43 -6.57
C TRP A 65 -6.01 -18.13 -6.90
N ASN A 66 -5.86 -18.58 -8.14
CA ASN A 66 -4.64 -19.17 -8.66
C ASN A 66 -3.87 -18.11 -9.47
N LEU A 67 -2.59 -17.93 -9.13
CA LEU A 67 -1.69 -17.03 -9.83
C LEU A 67 -1.06 -17.75 -11.01
N GLU A 68 -1.41 -17.28 -12.21
CA GLU A 68 -0.86 -17.75 -13.47
C GLU A 68 0.52 -17.11 -13.76
N PRO A 69 1.36 -17.76 -14.59
CA PRO A 69 2.70 -17.26 -14.92
C PRO A 69 2.75 -15.89 -15.60
N ASP A 70 1.65 -15.46 -16.21
CA ASP A 70 1.53 -14.15 -16.84
C ASP A 70 0.92 -13.10 -15.89
N TYR A 71 0.98 -13.34 -14.58
CA TYR A 71 0.55 -12.45 -13.50
C TYR A 71 -0.96 -12.16 -13.51
N HIS A 72 -1.77 -13.15 -13.87
CA HIS A 72 -3.22 -13.12 -13.67
C HIS A 72 -3.63 -13.96 -12.47
N LEU A 73 -4.63 -13.49 -11.74
CA LEU A 73 -5.31 -14.26 -10.70
C LEU A 73 -6.61 -14.81 -11.28
N MET A 74 -6.73 -16.12 -11.27
CA MET A 74 -7.90 -16.85 -11.75
C MET A 74 -8.70 -17.42 -10.59
N SER A 75 -10.00 -17.15 -10.54
CA SER A 75 -10.93 -17.80 -9.60
C SER A 75 -11.54 -19.06 -10.23
N PRO A 76 -11.82 -20.11 -9.46
CA PRO A 76 -12.62 -21.25 -9.92
C PRO A 76 -13.99 -20.85 -10.48
N GLU A 77 -14.52 -19.70 -10.07
CA GLU A 77 -15.77 -19.12 -10.53
C GLU A 77 -15.68 -18.49 -11.94
N GLY A 78 -14.49 -18.45 -12.55
CA GLY A 78 -14.26 -18.01 -13.93
C GLY A 78 -13.73 -16.58 -14.06
N ASP A 79 -13.46 -15.88 -12.96
CA ASP A 79 -12.80 -14.58 -13.01
C ASP A 79 -11.34 -14.77 -13.40
N ARG A 80 -10.82 -13.93 -14.29
CA ARG A 80 -9.39 -13.87 -14.62
C ARG A 80 -8.93 -12.42 -14.65
N ILE A 81 -8.14 -12.04 -13.64
CA ILE A 81 -7.88 -10.63 -13.34
C ILE A 81 -6.38 -10.38 -13.37
N PRO A 82 -5.88 -9.46 -14.22
CA PRO A 82 -4.50 -9.04 -14.17
C PRO A 82 -4.17 -8.50 -12.78
N LEU A 83 -3.02 -8.89 -12.21
CA LEU A 83 -2.63 -8.45 -10.86
C LEU A 83 -2.62 -6.91 -10.74
N VAL A 84 -2.27 -6.23 -11.83
CA VAL A 84 -2.25 -4.76 -11.91
C VAL A 84 -3.64 -4.11 -11.79
N GLU A 85 -4.71 -4.82 -12.17
CA GLU A 85 -6.09 -4.34 -12.06
C GLU A 85 -6.72 -4.63 -10.68
N TRP A 86 -6.06 -5.42 -9.85
CA TRP A 86 -6.62 -5.89 -8.58
C TRP A 86 -7.04 -4.74 -7.67
N ILE A 87 -6.17 -3.72 -7.54
CA ILE A 87 -6.43 -2.55 -6.69
C ILE A 87 -7.59 -1.72 -7.26
N ASP A 88 -7.67 -1.58 -8.58
CA ASP A 88 -8.76 -0.83 -9.20
C ASP A 88 -10.11 -1.50 -8.97
N ARG A 89 -10.18 -2.84 -9.04
CA ARG A 89 -11.40 -3.59 -8.72
C ARG A 89 -11.74 -3.58 -7.24
N LEU A 90 -10.74 -3.46 -6.36
CA LEU A 90 -10.96 -3.38 -4.93
C LEU A 90 -11.64 -2.07 -4.53
N LYS A 91 -11.44 -0.97 -5.27
CA LYS A 91 -12.02 0.35 -4.97
C LYS A 91 -13.52 0.32 -4.79
N ASP A 92 -14.22 -0.43 -5.63
CA ASP A 92 -15.68 -0.50 -5.61
C ASP A 92 -16.21 -1.40 -4.48
N GLN A 93 -15.32 -2.16 -3.83
CA GLN A 93 -15.66 -3.21 -2.87
C GLN A 93 -15.07 -2.94 -1.48
N ILE A 94 -14.19 -1.94 -1.34
CA ILE A 94 -13.46 -1.62 -0.11
C ILE A 94 -14.44 -1.43 1.06
N GLN A 95 -14.44 -2.37 2.01
CA GLN A 95 -15.30 -2.29 3.18
C GLN A 95 -14.66 -1.41 4.27
N PRO A 96 -15.43 -0.51 4.89
CA PRO A 96 -14.99 0.17 6.10
C PRO A 96 -14.49 -0.82 7.16
N MET A 97 -13.51 -0.40 7.95
CA MET A 97 -13.17 -1.13 9.17
C MET A 97 -14.42 -1.22 10.06
N ASN A 98 -14.78 -2.44 10.46
CA ASN A 98 -15.90 -2.67 11.37
C ASN A 98 -15.44 -2.36 12.80
N TRP A 99 -15.25 -1.07 13.08
CA TRP A 99 -14.73 -0.58 14.34
C TRP A 99 -15.93 -0.22 15.24
N GLN A 100 -16.13 -0.99 16.31
CA GLN A 100 -16.91 -0.51 17.44
C GLN A 100 -16.02 0.48 18.20
N THR A 101 -16.03 1.74 17.78
CA THR A 101 -15.13 2.75 18.34
C THR A 101 -15.54 3.12 19.76
N GLU A 102 -14.66 2.91 20.73
CA GLU A 102 -14.72 3.58 22.04
C GLU A 102 -14.47 5.11 21.94
N HIS A 103 -14.06 5.62 20.76
CA HIS A 103 -13.66 7.02 20.57
C HIS A 103 -14.14 7.59 19.23
N GLU A 104 -15.03 8.60 19.28
CA GLU A 104 -15.64 9.25 18.12
C GLU A 104 -14.59 9.80 17.12
N LEU A 105 -14.72 9.47 15.84
CA LEU A 105 -14.10 10.23 14.75
C LEU A 105 -14.92 11.51 14.52
N MET A 106 -14.30 12.57 14.02
CA MET A 106 -15.05 13.78 13.67
C MET A 106 -16.08 13.48 12.58
N ASN A 107 -17.32 13.94 12.77
CA ASN A 107 -18.38 14.08 11.76
C ASN A 107 -18.48 12.96 10.70
N GLY A 108 -18.85 11.76 11.12
CA GLY A 108 -19.25 10.68 10.20
C GLY A 108 -18.16 10.25 9.22
N GLU A 109 -16.89 10.48 9.55
CA GLU A 109 -15.77 9.88 8.84
C GLU A 109 -15.76 8.37 9.00
N VAL A 110 -15.40 7.69 7.93
CA VAL A 110 -15.42 6.23 7.82
C VAL A 110 -13.99 5.73 7.84
N PRO A 111 -13.56 4.95 8.85
CA PRO A 111 -12.20 4.43 8.94
C PRO A 111 -12.01 3.26 7.98
N TYR A 112 -10.86 3.22 7.30
CA TYR A 112 -10.48 2.13 6.39
C TYR A 112 -9.22 1.38 6.83
N LEU A 113 -8.25 2.08 7.43
CA LEU A 113 -7.07 1.46 8.01
C LEU A 113 -6.73 2.12 9.34
N SER A 114 -6.23 1.31 10.25
CA SER A 114 -5.55 1.76 11.46
C SER A 114 -4.34 0.89 11.74
N THR A 115 -3.26 1.50 12.23
CA THR A 115 -2.11 0.79 12.80
C THR A 115 -1.45 1.61 13.88
N GLU A 116 -0.90 0.94 14.89
CA GLU A 116 0.10 1.57 15.74
C GLU A 116 1.38 1.82 14.94
N LEU A 117 2.02 2.97 15.18
CA LEU A 117 3.29 3.35 14.60
C LEU A 117 4.42 2.96 15.55
N THR A 118 5.55 2.53 14.96
CA THR A 118 6.81 2.40 15.71
C THR A 118 7.45 3.76 15.93
N ALA A 119 7.33 4.67 14.94
CA ALA A 119 7.81 6.05 15.05
C ALA A 119 7.09 6.97 14.06
N TYR A 120 6.99 8.25 14.42
CA TYR A 120 6.59 9.34 13.55
C TYR A 120 7.64 10.45 13.60
N PHE A 121 8.01 11.01 12.45
CA PHE A 121 8.91 12.16 12.36
C PHE A 121 8.16 13.29 11.67
N GLY A 122 7.90 14.35 12.44
CA GLY A 122 7.31 15.57 11.92
C GLY A 122 8.32 16.40 11.13
N PRO A 123 7.84 17.36 10.33
CA PRO A 123 8.69 18.14 9.42
C PRO A 123 9.70 19.05 10.13
N GLU A 124 9.50 19.32 11.41
CA GLU A 124 10.36 20.19 12.23
C GLU A 124 11.14 19.39 13.30
N SER A 125 11.11 18.05 13.24
CA SER A 125 11.73 17.21 14.25
C SER A 125 12.44 16.00 13.62
N GLU A 126 13.76 15.95 13.79
CA GLU A 126 14.57 14.77 13.40
C GLU A 126 14.49 13.65 14.45
N ALA A 127 13.99 13.95 15.65
CA ALA A 127 13.78 12.96 16.69
C ALA A 127 12.44 12.24 16.49
N PRO A 128 12.39 10.90 16.69
CA PRO A 128 11.14 10.16 16.63
C PRO A 128 10.20 10.66 17.72
N GLN A 129 8.98 10.99 17.33
CA GLN A 129 7.92 11.42 18.23
C GLN A 129 7.03 10.24 18.60
N TYR A 130 6.85 10.08 19.92
CA TYR A 130 5.88 9.28 20.67
C TYR A 130 5.79 7.76 20.43
N GLN A 131 5.81 7.01 21.55
CA GLN A 131 5.29 5.63 21.65
C GLN A 131 3.75 5.67 21.78
N ASN A 132 3.06 4.59 21.39
CA ASN A 132 1.59 4.46 21.40
C ASN A 132 0.86 5.47 20.50
N THR A 133 1.44 5.74 19.33
CA THR A 133 0.81 6.59 18.32
C THR A 133 0.09 5.71 17.30
N GLU A 134 -1.19 5.94 17.12
CA GLU A 134 -2.01 5.27 16.13
C GLU A 134 -2.11 6.14 14.88
N LEU A 135 -1.87 5.56 13.71
CA LEU A 135 -2.14 6.17 12.41
C LEU A 135 -3.45 5.61 11.89
N ILE A 136 -4.34 6.50 11.43
CA ILE A 136 -5.64 6.13 10.87
C ILE A 136 -5.81 6.77 9.50
N LEU A 137 -6.30 5.99 8.53
CA LEU A 137 -6.79 6.45 7.24
C LEU A 137 -8.31 6.36 7.22
N THR A 138 -8.97 7.47 6.92
CA THR A 138 -10.43 7.56 6.73
C THR A 138 -10.79 7.83 5.27
N ASP A 139 -12.07 7.94 4.97
CA ASP A 139 -12.59 8.45 3.69
C ASP A 139 -12.15 9.88 3.37
N LYS A 140 -11.74 10.67 4.38
CA LYS A 140 -11.45 12.11 4.21
C LYS A 140 -10.02 12.53 4.57
N ALA A 141 -9.34 11.78 5.42
CA ALA A 141 -8.07 12.23 6.00
C ALA A 141 -7.15 11.09 6.43
N PHE A 142 -5.87 11.45 6.54
CA PHE A 142 -4.95 10.80 7.47
C PHE A 142 -4.97 11.53 8.81
N LEU A 143 -4.93 10.80 9.90
CA LEU A 143 -4.75 11.39 11.22
C LEU A 143 -3.87 10.51 12.10
N ILE A 144 -3.17 11.14 13.04
CA ILE A 144 -2.43 10.46 14.09
C ILE A 144 -3.07 10.76 15.44
N ARG A 145 -3.23 9.72 16.25
CA ARG A 145 -3.69 9.79 17.63
C ARG A 145 -2.60 9.29 18.56
N ASN A 146 -2.57 9.82 19.77
CA ASN A 146 -1.77 9.28 20.85
C ASN A 146 -2.65 9.16 22.09
N ASN A 147 -2.78 7.94 22.63
CA ASN A 147 -3.67 7.64 23.76
C ASN A 147 -5.09 8.22 23.58
N GLY A 148 -5.67 8.02 22.39
CA GLY A 148 -7.02 8.50 22.05
C GLY A 148 -7.12 9.98 21.67
N ARG A 149 -6.09 10.79 21.92
CA ARG A 149 -6.07 12.22 21.54
C ARG A 149 -5.51 12.41 20.13
N GLU A 150 -6.25 13.12 19.28
CA GLU A 150 -5.76 13.53 17.96
C GLU A 150 -4.59 14.51 18.10
N LEU A 151 -3.46 14.18 17.48
CA LEU A 151 -2.25 15.02 17.45
C LEU A 151 -2.15 15.82 16.16
N ALA A 152 -2.48 15.20 15.03
CA ALA A 152 -2.47 15.84 13.74
C ALA A 152 -3.46 15.18 12.78
N ARG A 153 -3.90 15.98 11.80
CA ARG A 153 -4.85 15.59 10.76
C ARG A 153 -4.46 16.26 9.46
N TRP A 154 -4.48 15.48 8.40
CA TRP A 154 -4.21 15.91 7.03
C TRP A 154 -5.34 15.41 6.15
N ARG A 155 -6.19 16.32 5.68
CA ARG A 155 -7.22 16.00 4.69
C ARG A 155 -6.54 15.52 3.41
N HIS A 156 -7.21 14.64 2.66
CA HIS A 156 -6.69 14.14 1.39
C HIS A 156 -6.29 15.27 0.43
N SER A 157 -7.07 16.36 0.39
CA SER A 157 -6.79 17.54 -0.43
C SER A 157 -5.52 18.32 -0.04
N GLN A 158 -4.96 18.07 1.15
CA GLN A 158 -3.72 18.70 1.63
C GLN A 158 -2.48 17.85 1.33
N ILE A 159 -2.68 16.57 1.01
CA ILE A 159 -1.60 15.62 0.74
C ILE A 159 -1.23 15.72 -0.74
N THR A 160 -0.02 16.17 -1.00
CA THR A 160 0.48 16.34 -2.37
C THR A 160 1.12 15.05 -2.91
N VAL A 161 1.67 14.22 -2.03
CA VAL A 161 2.33 12.95 -2.41
C VAL A 161 2.35 12.00 -1.23
N LEU A 162 2.25 10.69 -1.51
CA LEU A 162 2.56 9.60 -0.59
C LEU A 162 3.70 8.78 -1.21
N THR A 163 4.83 8.71 -0.52
CA THR A 163 6.04 8.01 -0.99
C THR A 163 6.33 6.82 -0.10
N VAL A 164 6.51 5.64 -0.69
CA VAL A 164 7.10 4.49 0.02
C VAL A 164 8.61 4.67 0.04
N ASP A 165 9.16 4.93 1.24
CA ASP A 165 10.56 5.27 1.41
C ASP A 165 11.42 4.01 1.63
N THR A 166 10.95 3.10 2.47
CA THR A 166 11.63 1.83 2.76
C THR A 166 10.61 0.69 2.90
N LYS A 167 11.07 -0.49 3.34
CA LYS A 167 10.18 -1.64 3.61
C LYS A 167 9.25 -1.42 4.81
N THR A 168 9.57 -0.47 5.68
CA THR A 168 8.81 -0.17 6.90
C THR A 168 8.35 1.28 6.97
N ASP A 169 8.91 2.14 6.12
CA ASP A 169 8.71 3.58 6.23
C ASP A 169 8.02 4.13 4.98
N PHE A 170 7.11 5.08 5.18
CA PHE A 170 6.53 5.89 4.11
C PHE A 170 6.37 7.33 4.58
N SER A 171 6.28 8.26 3.63
CA SER A 171 6.09 9.67 3.93
C SER A 171 4.93 10.31 3.18
N LEU A 172 4.34 11.31 3.82
CA LEU A 172 3.38 12.22 3.23
C LEU A 172 4.04 13.57 2.98
N GLY A 173 3.87 14.12 1.78
CA GLY A 173 4.11 15.52 1.50
C GLY A 173 2.84 16.31 1.77
N VAL A 174 2.90 17.28 2.68
CA VAL A 174 1.78 18.16 3.03
C VAL A 174 2.27 19.60 3.03
N SER A 175 1.70 20.44 2.14
CA SER A 175 2.10 21.85 2.00
C SER A 175 3.62 22.06 1.86
N GLY A 176 4.30 21.18 1.12
CA GLY A 176 5.76 21.22 0.93
C GLY A 176 6.59 20.71 2.11
N LYS A 177 5.96 20.24 3.19
CA LYS A 177 6.60 19.64 4.36
C LYS A 177 6.48 18.11 4.30
N ARG A 178 7.53 17.40 4.71
CA ARG A 178 7.56 15.92 4.73
C ARG A 178 7.24 15.40 6.13
N HIS A 179 6.31 14.46 6.20
CA HIS A 179 5.93 13.73 7.40
C HIS A 179 6.28 12.25 7.20
N LEU A 180 7.15 11.67 8.03
CA LEU A 180 7.63 10.29 7.88
C LEU A 180 6.99 9.38 8.95
N PHE A 181 6.48 8.24 8.52
CA PHE A 181 5.80 7.26 9.35
C PHE A 181 6.54 5.92 9.26
N ARG A 182 6.84 5.32 10.41
CA ARG A 182 7.44 3.98 10.50
C ARG A 182 6.44 2.98 11.04
N LEU A 183 6.17 1.96 10.25
CA LEU A 183 5.22 0.89 10.52
C LEU A 183 5.90 -0.27 11.28
N PRO A 184 5.19 -0.91 12.23
CA PRO A 184 5.66 -2.13 12.87
C PRO A 184 5.55 -3.33 11.92
N PRO A 185 6.44 -4.33 11.99
CA PRO A 185 6.17 -5.61 11.34
C PRO A 185 4.86 -6.24 11.89
N PRO A 186 4.01 -6.85 11.04
CA PRO A 186 4.20 -7.15 9.62
C PRO A 186 3.65 -6.08 8.65
N GLU A 187 3.22 -4.91 9.11
CA GLU A 187 2.64 -3.87 8.28
C GLU A 187 3.60 -3.40 7.18
N HIS A 188 3.04 -3.04 6.01
CA HIS A 188 3.83 -2.69 4.83
C HIS A 188 3.37 -1.34 4.24
N PRO A 189 4.29 -0.40 3.95
CA PRO A 189 4.01 0.88 3.31
C PRO A 189 3.14 0.84 2.05
N LEU A 190 3.33 -0.18 1.20
CA LEU A 190 2.53 -0.34 -0.01
C LEU A 190 1.04 -0.57 0.28
N LYS A 191 0.68 -1.12 1.46
CA LYS A 191 -0.72 -1.24 1.92
C LYS A 191 -1.33 0.15 2.01
N TRP A 192 -0.70 1.00 2.82
CA TRP A 192 -1.11 2.38 3.06
C TRP A 192 -1.20 3.18 1.76
N HIS A 193 -0.21 3.04 0.89
CA HIS A 193 -0.24 3.68 -0.44
C HIS A 193 -1.45 3.24 -1.27
N ASN A 194 -1.72 1.93 -1.35
CA ASN A 194 -2.78 1.42 -2.20
C ASN A 194 -4.18 1.65 -1.65
N PHE A 195 -4.35 1.59 -0.33
CA PHE A 195 -5.58 2.07 0.30
C PHE A 195 -5.80 3.54 0.04
N PHE A 196 -4.80 4.39 0.30
CA PHE A 196 -4.93 5.83 0.05
C PHE A 196 -5.35 6.12 -1.40
N LYS A 197 -4.71 5.47 -2.38
CA LYS A 197 -5.12 5.56 -3.79
C LYS A 197 -6.55 5.09 -4.01
N ALA A 198 -6.97 4.00 -3.36
CA ALA A 198 -8.33 3.51 -3.50
C ALA A 198 -9.35 4.52 -2.95
N VAL A 199 -9.19 4.98 -1.71
CA VAL A 199 -10.17 5.87 -1.06
C VAL A 199 -10.20 7.29 -1.65
N THR A 200 -9.05 7.78 -2.14
CA THR A 200 -9.00 9.11 -2.78
C THR A 200 -9.51 9.12 -4.21
N SER A 201 -9.41 8.01 -4.94
CA SER A 201 -9.96 7.93 -6.30
C SER A 201 -11.48 7.82 -6.37
N VAL A 202 -12.12 7.40 -5.27
CA VAL A 202 -13.58 7.32 -5.13
C VAL A 202 -14.22 8.69 -4.87
N THR A 203 -13.41 9.68 -4.46
CA THR A 203 -13.87 11.02 -4.04
C THR A 203 -13.54 12.13 -5.03
N GLY A 204 -13.11 11.79 -6.25
CA GLY A 204 -12.77 12.72 -7.34
C GLY A 204 -13.78 12.73 -8.49
#